data_AF-A0A418VC64-F1
#
_entry.id   AF-A0A418VC64-F1
#
_cell.length_a   1.000
_cell.length_b   1.000
_cell.length_c   1.000
_cell.angle_alpha   90.00
_cell.angle_beta   90.00
_cell.angle_gamma   90.00
#
_symmetry.space_group_name_H-M   'P 1'
#
loop_
_entity.id
_entity.type
_entity.pdbx_description
1 polymer ?
#
loop_
_entity_poly.entity_id
_entity_poly.type
_entity_poly.pdbx_seq_one_letter_code
_entity_poly.pdbx_strand_id
1 'polypeptide(L)'
;MQVTVLFPPRDVPTKMMGKLPVLPLRPGAVVKAFTVVKAGSETLAGRAVTRFELTPLNVGAARWRLWVDDAWNVPLGFEERGADGALARQALFQKVNARLVKGQGPSLSVASGLRAAVQGAVPGLRVPAGFTPVSVQQKDRRVEVTLSDGLNTLALVLAPRNVKAAPGVASRQVGGRFVWLVGNLPQEALKAALSQVRRVDESALGTFLAPAASKP
;
A
#
# COMPACT_ATOMS: atom_id res chain seq x y z
N MET A 1 -17.23 2.49 31.87
CA MET A 1 -16.04 1.73 32.32
C MET A 1 -15.38 1.17 31.07
N GLN A 2 -14.20 1.66 30.69
CA GLN A 2 -13.61 1.40 29.37
C GLN A 2 -12.41 0.46 29.54
N VAL A 3 -12.51 -0.75 28.98
CA VAL A 3 -11.42 -1.72 28.97
C VAL A 3 -10.73 -1.63 27.61
N THR A 4 -9.43 -1.35 27.63
CA THR A 4 -8.59 -1.32 26.43
C THR A 4 -7.82 -2.63 26.35
N VAL A 5 -7.99 -3.37 25.25
CA VAL A 5 -7.17 -4.55 24.94
C VAL A 5 -6.37 -4.21 23.69
N LEU A 6 -5.04 -4.17 23.82
CA LEU A 6 -4.09 -3.97 22.72
C LEU A 6 -3.40 -5.29 22.42
N PHE A 7 -3.52 -5.77 21.18
CA PHE A 7 -2.72 -6.88 20.67
C PHE A 7 -2.26 -6.60 19.23
N PRO A 8 -0.97 -6.84 18.90
CA PRO A 8 0.09 -7.41 19.75
C PRO A 8 0.75 -6.37 20.69
N PRO A 9 1.30 -6.83 21.83
CA PRO A 9 1.98 -5.97 22.79
C PRO A 9 3.26 -5.40 22.17
N ARG A 10 3.34 -4.08 22.08
CA ARG A 10 4.61 -3.38 21.94
C ARG A 10 4.69 -2.39 23.08
N ASP A 11 5.58 -2.68 24.02
CA ASP A 11 6.07 -1.71 24.99
C ASP A 11 6.62 -0.49 24.24
N VAL A 12 6.32 0.68 24.79
CA VAL A 12 6.78 2.02 24.37
C VAL A 12 5.96 2.65 23.23
N PRO A 13 5.46 3.90 23.41
CA PRO A 13 4.94 4.71 22.33
C PRO A 13 5.90 4.67 21.14
N THR A 14 5.32 4.38 19.98
CA THR A 14 5.99 4.45 18.68
C THR A 14 6.77 5.76 18.61
N LYS A 15 8.08 5.69 18.32
CA LYS A 15 9.00 6.85 18.18
C LYS A 15 8.24 8.14 17.84
N MET A 16 8.33 9.15 18.70
CA MET A 16 7.85 10.49 18.34
C MET A 16 8.71 10.97 17.17
N MET A 17 8.16 10.85 15.96
CA MET A 17 8.77 11.37 14.76
C MET A 17 8.16 12.74 14.48
N GLY A 18 9.00 13.75 14.23
CA GLY A 18 8.55 15.08 13.78
C GLY A 18 7.92 15.09 12.37
N LYS A 19 7.61 13.93 11.80
CA LYS A 19 6.95 13.75 10.51
C LYS A 19 6.02 12.54 10.55
N LEU A 20 4.90 12.62 9.83
CA LEU A 20 4.05 11.45 9.61
C LEU A 20 4.82 10.35 8.86
N PRO A 21 4.45 9.08 9.05
CA PRO A 21 4.84 8.03 8.13
C PRO A 21 4.49 8.42 6.69
N VAL A 22 5.39 8.13 5.75
CA VAL A 22 5.16 8.41 4.33
C VAL A 22 4.02 7.54 3.84
N LEU A 23 2.92 8.17 3.43
CA LEU A 23 1.83 7.49 2.74
C LEU A 23 2.23 7.29 1.27
N PRO A 24 2.06 6.09 0.69
CA PRO A 24 2.34 5.84 -0.73
C PRO A 24 1.24 6.42 -1.65
N LEU A 25 0.78 7.64 -1.36
CA LEU A 25 -0.33 8.33 -2.01
C LEU A 25 -0.04 8.60 -3.49
N ARG A 26 -0.86 8.07 -4.41
CA ARG A 26 -0.80 8.39 -5.85
C ARG A 26 -2.11 9.04 -6.29
N PRO A 27 -2.16 10.39 -6.40
CA PRO A 27 -3.41 11.12 -6.62
C PRO A 27 -4.22 10.63 -7.83
N GLY A 28 -3.58 10.41 -8.97
CA GLY A 28 -4.27 9.94 -10.19
C GLY A 28 -4.85 8.53 -10.10
N ALA A 29 -4.34 7.69 -9.19
CA ALA A 29 -4.91 6.37 -8.91
C ALA A 29 -6.05 6.47 -7.89
N VAL A 30 -5.90 7.32 -6.86
CA VAL A 30 -6.94 7.57 -5.85
C VAL A 30 -8.25 8.01 -6.49
N VAL A 31 -8.20 8.97 -7.41
CA VAL A 31 -9.41 9.48 -8.11
C VAL A 31 -10.14 8.38 -8.90
N LYS A 32 -9.44 7.31 -9.31
CA LYS A 32 -10.01 6.20 -10.08
C LYS A 32 -10.50 5.04 -9.21
N ALA A 33 -9.98 4.92 -7.99
CA ALA A 33 -10.20 3.76 -7.14
C ALA A 33 -10.97 4.06 -5.84
N PHE A 34 -11.23 5.34 -5.53
CA PHE A 34 -11.90 5.76 -4.30
C PHE A 34 -13.00 6.78 -4.57
N THR A 35 -14.07 6.67 -3.79
CA THR A 35 -14.98 7.78 -3.52
C THR A 35 -14.38 8.63 -2.43
N VAL A 36 -14.22 9.93 -2.68
CA VAL A 36 -13.66 10.91 -1.74
C VAL A 36 -14.76 11.87 -1.30
N VAL A 37 -15.00 11.93 0.00
CA VAL A 37 -16.01 12.82 0.61
C VAL A 37 -15.34 13.78 1.56
N LYS A 38 -15.62 15.08 1.42
CA LYS A 38 -15.26 16.09 2.40
C LYS A 38 -16.25 16.02 3.55
N ALA A 39 -15.81 15.53 4.71
CA ALA A 39 -16.68 15.26 5.86
C ALA A 39 -16.92 16.48 6.76
N GLY A 40 -16.03 17.48 6.73
CA GLY A 40 -16.18 18.72 7.49
C GLY A 40 -14.86 19.36 7.86
N SER A 41 -14.95 20.54 8.49
CA SER A 41 -13.81 21.24 9.09
C SER A 41 -13.66 20.84 10.55
N GLU A 42 -12.43 20.62 10.98
CA GLU A 42 -12.03 20.24 12.33
C GLU A 42 -10.79 21.03 12.75
N THR A 43 -10.31 20.82 13.98
CA THR A 43 -9.02 21.34 14.45
C THR A 43 -8.11 20.18 14.83
N LEU A 44 -6.88 20.18 14.31
CA LEU A 44 -5.84 19.21 14.65
C LEU A 44 -4.52 19.93 14.89
N ALA A 45 -3.81 19.56 15.97
CA ALA A 45 -2.54 20.18 16.36
C ALA A 45 -2.58 21.73 16.44
N GLY A 46 -3.73 22.30 16.82
CA GLY A 46 -3.96 23.74 16.90
C GLY A 46 -4.19 24.44 15.55
N ARG A 47 -4.44 23.69 14.47
CA ARG A 47 -4.66 24.21 13.12
C ARG A 47 -5.99 23.74 12.55
N ALA A 48 -6.62 24.58 11.73
CA ALA A 48 -7.83 24.22 11.01
C ALA A 48 -7.51 23.18 9.92
N VAL A 49 -8.28 22.11 9.89
CA VAL A 49 -8.12 21.01 8.94
C VAL A 49 -9.46 20.64 8.31
N THR A 50 -9.43 20.22 7.06
CA THR A 50 -10.52 19.50 6.43
C THR A 50 -10.32 18.00 6.60
N ARG A 51 -11.34 17.30 7.11
CA ARG A 51 -11.38 15.83 7.13
C ARG A 51 -11.93 15.29 5.81
N PHE A 52 -11.18 14.41 5.17
CA PHE A 52 -11.59 13.66 4.00
C PHE A 52 -11.81 12.19 4.37
N GLU A 53 -12.91 11.62 3.91
CA GLU A 53 -13.19 10.19 3.98
C GLU A 53 -13.03 9.58 2.60
N LEU A 54 -12.22 8.53 2.51
CA LEU A 54 -11.89 7.86 1.28
C LEU A 54 -12.35 6.41 1.39
N THR A 55 -13.38 6.08 0.62
CA THR A 55 -13.94 4.72 0.54
C THR A 55 -13.50 4.09 -0.77
N PRO A 56 -12.78 2.95 -0.74
CA PRO A 56 -12.37 2.28 -1.97
C PRO A 56 -13.60 1.73 -2.71
N LEU A 57 -13.56 1.79 -4.04
CA LEU A 57 -14.55 1.13 -4.90
C LEU A 57 -14.44 -0.40 -4.80
N ASN A 58 -13.25 -0.91 -4.47
CA ASN A 58 -13.07 -2.29 -4.06
C ASN A 58 -13.45 -2.43 -2.59
N VAL A 59 -14.63 -3.00 -2.31
CA VAL A 59 -15.18 -3.14 -0.96
C VAL A 59 -14.32 -3.96 0.01
N GLY A 60 -13.40 -4.77 -0.51
CA GLY A 60 -12.44 -5.54 0.31
C GLY A 60 -11.20 -4.74 0.72
N ALA A 61 -10.96 -3.57 0.13
CA ALA A 61 -9.79 -2.76 0.44
C ALA A 61 -10.01 -1.86 1.67
N ALA A 62 -8.91 -1.40 2.26
CA ALA A 62 -8.97 -0.55 3.44
C ALA A 62 -9.52 0.84 3.12
N ARG A 63 -10.27 1.39 4.09
CA ARG A 63 -10.83 2.73 4.08
C ARG A 63 -9.88 3.69 4.78
N TRP A 64 -9.92 4.94 4.37
CA TRP A 64 -9.01 5.95 4.88
C TRP A 64 -9.74 7.20 5.34
N ARG A 65 -9.21 7.81 6.39
CA ARG A 65 -9.49 9.21 6.73
C ARG A 65 -8.20 10.00 6.69
N LEU A 66 -8.27 11.20 6.12
CA LEU A 66 -7.14 12.13 6.05
C LEU A 66 -7.57 13.46 6.64
N TRP A 67 -6.74 14.04 7.49
CA TRP A 67 -6.89 15.41 7.99
C TRP A 67 -5.87 16.27 7.27
N VAL A 68 -6.34 17.21 6.45
CA VAL A 68 -5.49 18.06 5.63
C VAL A 68 -5.59 19.50 6.14
N ASP A 69 -4.46 20.12 6.42
CA ASP A 69 -4.39 21.53 6.84
C ASP A 69 -5.00 22.45 5.77
N ASP A 70 -5.93 23.30 6.17
CA ASP A 70 -6.64 24.16 5.22
C ASP A 70 -5.73 25.25 4.64
N ALA A 71 -4.73 25.70 5.40
CA ALA A 71 -3.83 26.77 4.96
C ALA A 71 -2.64 26.25 4.14
N TRP A 72 -2.10 25.08 4.48
CA TRP A 72 -0.92 24.51 3.85
C TRP A 72 -1.23 23.44 2.81
N ASN A 73 -2.45 22.89 2.81
CA ASN A 73 -2.85 21.76 1.97
C ASN A 73 -1.92 20.54 2.15
N VAL A 74 -1.53 20.26 3.40
CA VAL A 74 -0.69 19.11 3.75
C VAL A 74 -1.39 18.20 4.76
N PRO A 75 -1.21 16.87 4.69
CA PRO A 75 -1.76 15.97 5.69
C PRO A 75 -1.16 16.23 7.08
N LEU A 76 -2.02 16.47 8.07
CA LEU A 76 -1.67 16.51 9.49
C LEU A 76 -2.05 15.24 10.25
N GLY A 77 -2.76 14.34 9.60
CA GLY A 77 -3.02 13.02 10.16
C GLY A 77 -3.69 12.09 9.17
N PHE A 78 -3.69 10.81 9.51
CA PHE A 78 -4.44 9.79 8.80
C PHE A 78 -4.91 8.67 9.72
N GLU A 79 -5.93 7.98 9.25
CA GLU A 79 -6.48 6.77 9.84
C GLU A 79 -6.72 5.77 8.71
N GLU A 80 -6.27 4.54 8.89
CA GLU A 80 -6.61 3.41 8.02
C GLU A 80 -7.49 2.44 8.81
N ARG A 81 -8.58 2.00 8.18
CA ARG A 81 -9.46 0.96 8.70
C ARG A 81 -9.57 -0.19 7.72
N GLY A 82 -9.58 -1.41 8.25
CA GLY A 82 -9.85 -2.61 7.47
C GLY A 82 -11.25 -2.58 6.82
N ALA A 83 -11.51 -3.55 5.94
CA ALA A 83 -12.82 -3.70 5.30
C ALA A 83 -13.95 -3.96 6.31
N ASP A 84 -13.63 -4.54 7.46
CA ASP A 84 -14.50 -4.77 8.61
C ASP A 84 -14.70 -3.52 9.50
N GLY A 85 -14.02 -2.40 9.18
CA GLY A 85 -14.06 -1.17 9.96
C GLY A 85 -13.09 -1.13 11.15
N ALA A 86 -12.35 -2.22 11.41
CA ALA A 86 -11.36 -2.26 12.48
C ALA A 86 -10.22 -1.26 12.22
N LEU A 87 -9.75 -0.59 13.26
CA LEU A 87 -8.65 0.36 13.16
C LEU A 87 -7.34 -0.39 12.90
N ALA A 88 -6.73 -0.18 11.73
CA ALA A 88 -5.46 -0.81 11.37
C ALA A 88 -4.27 0.05 11.80
N ARG A 89 -4.31 1.36 11.51
CA ARG A 89 -3.31 2.32 11.97
C ARG A 89 -3.87 3.74 12.02
N GLN A 90 -3.32 4.54 12.92
CA GLN A 90 -3.61 5.96 13.02
C GLN A 90 -2.32 6.71 13.30
N ALA A 91 -2.14 7.86 12.67
CA ALA A 91 -1.06 8.78 12.97
C ALA A 91 -1.58 10.21 12.87
N LEU A 92 -1.48 10.98 13.95
CA LEU A 92 -1.96 12.35 14.05
C LEU A 92 -0.85 13.23 14.63
N PHE A 93 -0.62 14.42 14.06
CA PHE A 93 0.21 15.41 14.75
C PHE A 93 -0.51 15.89 16.02
N GLN A 94 0.25 15.99 17.11
CA GLN A 94 -0.25 16.56 18.37
C GLN A 94 0.03 18.05 18.48
N LYS A 95 1.12 18.52 17.85
CA LYS A 95 1.54 19.92 17.83
C LYS A 95 2.33 20.21 16.56
N VAL A 96 2.14 21.38 15.97
CA VAL A 96 2.90 21.87 14.81
C VAL A 96 3.57 23.19 15.19
N ASN A 97 4.88 23.15 15.44
CA ASN A 97 5.69 24.35 15.76
C ASN A 97 6.56 24.83 14.59
N ALA A 98 6.62 24.06 13.51
CA ALA A 98 7.56 24.28 12.41
C ALA A 98 6.97 25.17 11.33
N ARG A 99 7.84 25.82 10.55
CA ARG A 99 7.47 26.44 9.27
C ARG A 99 7.47 25.37 8.19
N LEU A 100 6.55 25.48 7.22
CA LEU A 100 6.50 24.56 6.09
C LEU A 100 7.75 24.76 5.22
N VAL A 101 8.47 23.66 4.95
CA VAL A 101 9.62 23.65 4.03
C VAL A 101 9.29 22.71 2.89
N LYS A 102 9.55 23.15 1.65
CA LYS A 102 9.35 22.31 0.47
C LYS A 102 10.37 21.17 0.48
N GLY A 103 9.89 19.93 0.57
CA GLY A 103 10.72 18.74 0.45
C GLY A 103 10.85 18.29 -1.01
N GLN A 104 11.99 17.71 -1.37
CA GLN A 104 12.10 16.87 -2.56
C GLN A 104 11.70 15.43 -2.17
N GLY A 105 10.56 14.98 -2.69
CA GLY A 105 10.09 13.60 -2.52
C GLY A 105 10.49 12.71 -3.70
N PRO A 106 10.51 11.38 -3.52
CA PRO A 106 10.73 10.46 -4.64
C PRO A 106 9.62 10.63 -5.69
N SER A 107 9.96 10.50 -6.97
CA SER A 107 8.97 10.46 -8.04
C SER A 107 8.04 9.27 -7.84
N LEU A 108 6.73 9.51 -7.96
CA LEU A 108 5.70 8.49 -7.92
C LEU A 108 5.26 8.02 -9.32
N SER A 109 6.04 8.36 -10.34
CA SER A 109 5.81 7.94 -11.73
C SER A 109 5.89 6.43 -11.86
N VAL A 110 4.89 5.83 -12.51
CA VAL A 110 4.89 4.41 -12.86
C VAL A 110 5.59 4.24 -14.20
N ALA A 111 6.55 3.31 -14.28
CA ALA A 111 7.24 3.01 -15.52
C ALA A 111 6.25 2.52 -16.60
N SER A 112 6.34 3.09 -17.79
CA SER A 112 5.56 2.63 -18.95
C SER A 112 5.83 1.16 -19.25
N GLY A 113 4.79 0.40 -19.61
CA GLY A 113 4.93 -1.02 -19.96
C GLY A 113 5.01 -1.98 -18.76
N LEU A 114 5.18 -1.50 -17.52
CA LEU A 114 5.27 -2.36 -16.34
C LEU A 114 4.06 -3.29 -16.19
N ARG A 115 2.85 -2.79 -16.44
CA ARG A 115 1.63 -3.61 -16.38
C ARG A 115 1.71 -4.79 -17.35
N ALA A 116 2.11 -4.55 -18.60
CA ALA A 116 2.21 -5.59 -19.62
C ALA A 116 3.30 -6.60 -19.25
N ALA A 117 4.43 -6.14 -18.72
CA ALA A 117 5.51 -7.01 -18.25
C ALA A 117 5.04 -7.95 -17.12
N VAL A 118 4.29 -7.44 -16.14
CA VAL A 118 3.71 -8.26 -15.06
C VAL A 118 2.70 -9.28 -15.60
N GLN A 119 1.85 -8.89 -16.54
CA GLN A 119 0.88 -9.80 -17.17
C GLN A 119 1.56 -10.89 -18.01
N GLY A 120 2.65 -10.55 -18.70
CA GLY A 120 3.47 -11.52 -19.44
C GLY A 120 4.23 -12.47 -18.51
N ALA A 121 4.73 -11.94 -17.38
CA ALA A 121 5.47 -12.70 -16.39
C ALA A 121 4.60 -13.67 -15.60
N VAL A 122 3.35 -13.30 -15.32
CA VAL A 122 2.42 -14.08 -14.51
C VAL A 122 1.07 -14.20 -15.22
N PRO A 123 1.01 -14.91 -16.37
CA PRO A 123 -0.22 -15.00 -17.15
C PRO A 123 -1.31 -15.72 -16.37
N GLY A 124 -2.49 -15.12 -16.38
CA GLY A 124 -3.64 -15.55 -15.59
C GLY A 124 -3.74 -14.88 -14.22
N LEU A 125 -2.79 -14.03 -13.82
CA LEU A 125 -2.93 -13.17 -12.65
C LEU A 125 -4.13 -12.23 -12.86
N ARG A 126 -5.10 -12.29 -11.96
CA ARG A 126 -6.22 -11.34 -11.89
C ARG A 126 -5.88 -10.28 -10.86
N VAL A 127 -5.40 -9.13 -11.33
CA VAL A 127 -5.09 -8.00 -10.45
C VAL A 127 -6.39 -7.53 -9.77
N PRO A 128 -6.43 -7.41 -8.42
CA PRO A 128 -7.61 -6.92 -7.72
C PRO A 128 -8.09 -5.56 -8.26
N ALA A 129 -9.41 -5.34 -8.26
CA ALA A 129 -10.00 -4.12 -8.80
C ALA A 129 -9.39 -2.86 -8.16
N GLY A 130 -9.06 -1.87 -8.99
CA GLY A 130 -8.40 -0.63 -8.58
C GLY A 130 -6.87 -0.72 -8.49
N PHE A 131 -6.31 -1.91 -8.25
CA PHE A 131 -4.86 -2.08 -8.11
C PHE A 131 -4.14 -2.11 -9.46
N THR A 132 -2.94 -1.55 -9.47
CA THR A 132 -2.06 -1.54 -10.64
C THR A 132 -0.61 -1.74 -10.21
N PRO A 133 0.24 -2.43 -11.00
CA PRO A 133 1.67 -2.50 -10.71
C PRO A 133 2.31 -1.11 -10.75
N VAL A 134 3.06 -0.75 -9.71
CA VAL A 134 3.69 0.57 -9.57
C VAL A 134 5.22 0.52 -9.43
N SER A 135 5.78 -0.61 -9.00
CA SER A 135 7.23 -0.80 -8.89
C SER A 135 7.60 -2.27 -8.89
N VAL A 136 8.85 -2.56 -9.25
CA VAL A 136 9.46 -3.89 -9.15
C VAL A 136 10.79 -3.75 -8.43
N GLN A 137 11.10 -4.70 -7.55
CA GLN A 137 12.37 -4.77 -6.86
C GLN A 137 12.86 -6.21 -6.80
N GLN A 138 14.17 -6.39 -6.92
CA GLN A 138 14.82 -7.65 -6.61
C GLN A 138 15.20 -7.64 -5.13
N LYS A 139 14.76 -8.66 -4.40
CA LYS A 139 15.14 -8.87 -3.01
C LYS A 139 15.66 -10.29 -2.85
N ASP A 140 16.97 -10.40 -2.65
CA ASP A 140 17.70 -11.67 -2.65
C ASP A 140 17.38 -12.49 -3.92
N ARG A 141 16.77 -13.66 -3.76
CA ARG A 141 16.33 -14.55 -4.86
C ARG A 141 14.85 -14.40 -5.20
N ARG A 142 14.23 -13.26 -4.87
CA ARG A 142 12.79 -13.00 -5.09
C ARG A 142 12.60 -11.73 -5.88
N VAL A 143 11.62 -11.73 -6.76
CA VAL A 143 11.11 -10.52 -7.42
C VAL A 143 9.87 -10.07 -6.67
N GLU A 144 9.84 -8.83 -6.21
CA GLU A 144 8.67 -8.22 -5.58
C GLU A 144 8.11 -7.12 -6.48
N VAL A 145 6.85 -7.26 -6.86
CA VAL A 145 6.08 -6.27 -7.59
C VAL A 145 5.10 -5.61 -6.61
N THR A 146 5.21 -4.31 -6.43
CA THR A 146 4.23 -3.56 -5.65
C THR A 146 3.02 -3.25 -6.52
N LEU A 147 1.84 -3.65 -6.07
CA LEU A 147 0.56 -3.25 -6.64
C LEU A 147 -0.04 -2.15 -5.76
N SER A 148 -0.66 -1.13 -6.36
CA SER A 148 -1.35 -0.08 -5.60
C SER A 148 -2.60 0.42 -6.31
N ASP A 149 -3.62 0.75 -5.53
CA ASP A 149 -4.82 1.49 -5.94
C ASP A 149 -4.68 3.01 -5.71
N GLY A 150 -3.52 3.44 -5.21
CA GLY A 150 -3.22 4.83 -4.89
C GLY A 150 -3.05 5.11 -3.40
N LEU A 151 -3.51 4.23 -2.52
CA LEU A 151 -3.26 4.33 -1.06
C LEU A 151 -2.95 2.97 -0.46
N ASN A 152 -3.73 1.96 -0.83
CA ASN A 152 -3.49 0.59 -0.45
C ASN A 152 -2.40 -0.01 -1.33
N THR A 153 -1.68 -0.97 -0.77
CA THR A 153 -0.59 -1.68 -1.45
C THR A 153 -0.69 -3.17 -1.22
N LEU A 154 -0.39 -3.94 -2.26
CA LEU A 154 -0.15 -5.39 -2.20
C LEU A 154 1.26 -5.69 -2.71
N ALA A 155 1.90 -6.70 -2.14
CA ALA A 155 3.14 -7.26 -2.68
C ALA A 155 2.83 -8.55 -3.43
N LEU A 156 3.08 -8.54 -4.74
CA LEU A 156 3.13 -9.75 -5.56
C LEU A 156 4.57 -10.24 -5.57
N VAL A 157 4.82 -11.43 -5.04
CA VAL A 157 6.18 -11.97 -4.88
C VAL A 157 6.36 -13.22 -5.72
N LEU A 158 7.44 -13.27 -6.50
CA LEU A 158 7.88 -14.44 -7.25
C LEU A 158 9.12 -15.00 -6.56
N ALA A 159 9.05 -16.25 -6.09
CA ALA A 159 10.07 -16.83 -5.23
C ALA A 159 10.31 -18.33 -5.48
N PRO A 160 11.53 -18.84 -5.17
CA PRO A 160 11.84 -20.28 -5.30
C PRO A 160 11.33 -21.13 -4.12
N ARG A 161 10.96 -20.50 -3.00
CA ARG A 161 10.39 -21.18 -1.82
C ARG A 161 8.99 -20.68 -1.58
N ASN A 162 8.24 -21.34 -0.70
CA ASN A 162 6.94 -20.86 -0.25
C ASN A 162 7.06 -19.95 0.98
N VAL A 163 5.99 -19.21 1.27
CA VAL A 163 5.81 -18.41 2.49
C VAL A 163 4.92 -19.18 3.47
N LYS A 164 5.08 -18.91 4.76
CA LYS A 164 4.17 -19.45 5.78
C LYS A 164 2.76 -18.91 5.56
N ALA A 165 1.76 -19.80 5.61
CA ALA A 165 0.37 -19.40 5.54
C ALA A 165 0.02 -18.47 6.73
N ALA A 166 -0.63 -17.36 6.43
CA ALA A 166 -1.10 -16.37 7.39
C ALA A 166 -2.27 -15.58 6.78
N PRO A 167 -3.13 -14.95 7.60
CA PRO A 167 -4.12 -14.00 7.11
C PRO A 167 -3.45 -12.90 6.26
N GLY A 168 -4.05 -12.58 5.12
CA GLY A 168 -3.50 -11.58 4.19
C GLY A 168 -2.36 -12.10 3.32
N VAL A 169 -2.14 -13.42 3.28
CA VAL A 169 -1.13 -14.08 2.44
C VAL A 169 -1.78 -15.19 1.64
N ALA A 170 -1.84 -15.03 0.31
CA ALA A 170 -2.16 -16.12 -0.61
C ALA A 170 -0.89 -16.57 -1.35
N SER A 171 -0.79 -17.87 -1.62
CA SER A 171 0.33 -18.45 -2.36
C SER A 171 -0.17 -19.52 -3.32
N ARG A 172 0.48 -19.63 -4.47
CA ARG A 172 0.26 -20.67 -5.46
C ARG A 172 1.61 -21.14 -6.01
N GLN A 173 1.82 -22.46 -5.99
CA GLN A 173 2.95 -23.07 -6.68
C GLN A 173 2.61 -23.25 -8.16
N VAL A 174 3.55 -22.88 -9.04
CA VAL A 174 3.40 -23.00 -10.48
C VAL A 174 4.74 -23.44 -11.06
N GLY A 175 4.82 -24.71 -11.47
CA GLY A 175 6.10 -25.35 -11.80
C GLY A 175 7.06 -25.33 -10.62
N GLY A 176 8.30 -24.89 -10.85
CA GLY A 176 9.35 -24.77 -9.83
C GLY A 176 9.37 -23.44 -9.05
N ARG A 177 8.34 -22.59 -9.20
CA ARG A 177 8.25 -21.27 -8.55
C ARG A 177 6.98 -21.15 -7.73
N PHE A 178 7.02 -20.25 -6.75
CA PHE A 178 5.86 -19.81 -6.00
C PHE A 178 5.52 -18.37 -6.34
N VAL A 179 4.23 -18.11 -6.46
CA VAL A 179 3.65 -16.76 -6.60
C VAL A 179 2.86 -16.47 -5.34
N TRP A 180 3.21 -15.41 -4.64
CA TRP A 180 2.50 -14.97 -3.44
C TRP A 180 1.86 -13.61 -3.68
N LEU A 181 0.73 -13.40 -3.03
CA LEU A 181 0.11 -12.09 -2.93
C LEU A 181 -0.10 -11.79 -1.45
N VAL A 182 0.50 -10.70 -0.99
CA VAL A 182 0.49 -10.27 0.41
C VAL A 182 -0.11 -8.89 0.54
N GLY A 183 -1.07 -8.71 1.44
CA GLY A 183 -1.60 -7.40 1.76
C GLY A 183 -2.97 -7.43 2.44
N ASN A 184 -3.52 -6.23 2.62
CA ASN A 184 -4.75 -6.01 3.38
C ASN A 184 -6.00 -6.13 2.49
N LEU A 185 -6.27 -7.36 2.01
CA LEU A 185 -7.51 -7.74 1.32
C LEU A 185 -8.06 -9.04 1.93
N PRO A 186 -9.37 -9.32 1.76
CA PRO A 186 -9.95 -10.60 2.14
C PRO A 186 -9.18 -11.77 1.53
N GLN A 187 -8.95 -12.81 2.34
CA GLN A 187 -8.16 -13.97 1.93
C GLN A 187 -8.67 -14.62 0.64
N GLU A 188 -9.99 -14.69 0.46
CA GLU A 188 -10.61 -15.26 -0.74
C GLU A 188 -10.36 -14.41 -1.99
N ALA A 189 -10.31 -13.08 -1.86
CA ALA A 189 -9.93 -12.19 -2.96
C ALA A 189 -8.46 -12.41 -3.37
N LEU A 190 -7.56 -12.58 -2.39
CA LEU A 190 -6.15 -12.89 -2.66
C LEU A 190 -5.97 -14.25 -3.34
N LYS A 191 -6.70 -15.29 -2.90
CA LYS A 191 -6.69 -16.61 -3.56
C LYS A 191 -7.26 -16.55 -4.97
N ALA A 192 -8.39 -15.85 -5.16
CA ALA A 192 -9.02 -15.68 -6.47
C ALA A 192 -8.09 -14.99 -7.47
N ALA A 193 -7.32 -14.00 -7.02
CA ALA A 193 -6.32 -13.30 -7.83
C ALA A 193 -5.27 -14.25 -8.44
N LEU A 194 -4.86 -15.27 -7.68
CA LEU A 194 -3.84 -16.24 -8.09
C LEU A 194 -4.42 -17.50 -8.77
N SER A 195 -5.72 -17.74 -8.66
CA SER A 195 -6.37 -19.01 -9.03
C SER A 195 -6.15 -19.46 -10.49
N GLN A 196 -5.92 -18.52 -11.40
CA GLN A 196 -5.77 -18.77 -12.83
C GLN A 196 -4.32 -18.64 -13.32
N VAL A 197 -3.36 -18.43 -12.42
CA VAL A 197 -1.94 -18.32 -12.81
C VAL A 197 -1.44 -19.67 -13.34
N ARG A 198 -0.86 -19.65 -14.54
CA ARG A 198 -0.48 -20.85 -15.30
C ARG A 198 1.02 -21.09 -15.40
N ARG A 199 1.82 -20.03 -15.47
CA ARG A 199 3.29 -20.08 -15.52
C ARG A 199 3.90 -18.85 -14.86
N VAL A 200 5.21 -18.87 -14.63
CA VAL A 200 6.00 -17.74 -14.14
C VAL A 200 7.22 -17.57 -15.04
N ASP A 201 7.41 -16.37 -15.59
CA ASP A 201 8.57 -15.97 -16.40
C ASP A 201 9.02 -14.55 -16.02
N GLU A 202 10.12 -14.43 -15.29
CA GLU A 202 10.57 -13.15 -14.73
C GLU A 202 11.36 -12.29 -15.75
N SER A 203 11.62 -12.79 -16.96
CA SER A 203 12.53 -12.15 -17.94
C SER A 203 12.19 -10.69 -18.24
N ALA A 204 10.93 -10.40 -18.57
CA ALA A 204 10.48 -9.05 -18.89
C ALA A 204 10.55 -8.08 -17.70
N LEU A 205 10.44 -8.60 -16.47
CA LEU A 205 10.52 -7.78 -15.25
C LEU A 205 11.94 -7.28 -14.98
N GLY A 206 12.96 -7.98 -15.48
CA GLY A 206 14.37 -7.60 -15.32
C GLY A 206 14.69 -6.22 -15.87
N THR A 207 13.97 -5.76 -16.89
CA THR A 207 14.15 -4.42 -17.49
C THR A 207 13.71 -3.27 -16.58
N PHE A 208 12.92 -3.57 -15.53
CA PHE A 208 12.45 -2.60 -14.54
C PHE A 208 13.24 -2.64 -13.23
N LEU A 209 14.17 -3.58 -13.10
CA LEU A 209 15.05 -3.66 -11.94
C LEU A 209 16.18 -2.64 -12.09
N ALA A 210 16.52 -1.96 -10.99
CA ALA A 210 17.74 -1.16 -10.96
C ALA A 210 18.95 -2.05 -11.27
N PRO A 211 19.94 -1.57 -12.05
CA PRO A 211 21.18 -2.31 -12.28
C PRO A 211 21.77 -2.71 -10.93
N ALA A 212 22.21 -3.97 -10.80
CA ALA A 212 22.94 -4.39 -9.61
C ALA A 212 24.15 -3.46 -9.45
N ALA A 213 24.30 -2.83 -8.29
CA ALA A 213 25.44 -1.96 -8.02
C ALA A 213 26.72 -2.77 -8.26
N SER A 214 27.48 -2.43 -9.30
CA SER A 214 28.81 -2.98 -9.53
C SER A 214 29.66 -2.60 -8.31
N LYS A 215 30.03 -3.59 -7.50
CA LYS A 215 31.05 -3.38 -6.48
C LYS A 215 32.40 -3.29 -7.18
N PRO A 216 33.23 -2.25 -6.94
CA PRO A 216 34.65 -2.29 -7.26
C PRO A 216 35.38 -3.33 -6.39
#